data_AF-A0A496VVV6-F1
#
_entry.id   AF-A0A496VVV6-F1
#
_cell.length_a   1.000
_cell.length_b   1.000
_cell.length_c   1.000
_cell.angle_alpha   90.00
_cell.angle_beta   90.00
_cell.angle_gamma   90.00
#
_symmetry.space_group_name_H-M   'P 1'
#
loop_
_entity.id
_entity.type
_entity.pdbx_description
1 polymer ?
#
loop_
_entity_poly.entity_id
_entity_poly.type
_entity_poly.pdbx_seq_one_letter_code
_entity_poly.pdbx_strand_id
1 'polypeptide(L)'
;MLLTLHKNFEILSQESEASQKDIESILERFPQIPSEYLDLIDEVTEIELEWNGEQYLRIWHPDGCLEMDEAYDISLHIKGAIPIGDNGGGKVIFYMNGIENGWGLYLVGFGNLDPEDAEYLSSSLTDLLCKGIDRPA
;
A
#
# COMPACT_ATOMS: atom_id res chain seq x y z
N MET A 1 -13.03 6.16 3.01
CA MET A 1 -11.74 6.80 2.76
C MET A 1 -11.80 7.82 1.63
N LEU A 2 -12.38 7.50 0.47
CA LEU A 2 -12.35 8.35 -0.72
C LEU A 2 -13.01 9.72 -0.54
N LEU A 3 -14.11 9.79 0.21
CA LEU A 3 -14.82 11.06 0.47
C LEU A 3 -13.98 12.07 1.26
N THR A 4 -12.90 11.61 1.90
CA THR A 4 -11.98 12.41 2.69
C THR A 4 -10.58 12.46 2.07
N LEU A 5 -10.43 12.08 0.80
CA LEU A 5 -9.15 12.13 0.10
C LEU A 5 -8.59 13.56 0.14
N HIS A 6 -7.32 13.67 0.52
CA HIS A 6 -6.65 14.94 0.63
C HIS A 6 -6.48 15.57 -0.76
N LYS A 7 -6.63 16.89 -0.84
CA LYS A 7 -6.56 17.67 -2.09
C LYS A 7 -5.25 17.55 -2.89
N ASN A 8 -4.22 16.94 -2.30
CA ASN A 8 -2.94 16.69 -2.97
C ASN A 8 -3.00 15.43 -3.84
N PHE A 9 -4.07 14.64 -3.74
CA PHE A 9 -4.27 13.45 -4.56
C PHE A 9 -5.38 13.69 -5.60
N GLU A 10 -5.12 13.24 -6.81
CA GLU A 10 -6.10 13.10 -7.88
C GLU A 10 -6.26 11.62 -8.20
N ILE A 11 -7.52 11.15 -8.31
CA ILE A 11 -7.82 9.78 -8.73
C ILE A 11 -7.72 9.71 -10.25
N LEU A 12 -6.79 8.91 -10.75
CA LEU A 12 -6.57 8.68 -12.18
C LEU A 12 -7.48 7.55 -12.70
N SER A 13 -7.59 6.47 -11.94
CA SER A 13 -8.45 5.31 -12.21
C SER A 13 -8.76 4.56 -10.92
N GLN A 14 -9.80 3.74 -10.96
CA GLN A 14 -10.20 2.83 -9.89
C GLN A 14 -11.14 1.76 -10.47
N GLU A 15 -11.21 0.63 -9.80
CA GLU A 15 -12.16 -0.45 -10.06
C GLU A 15 -13.22 -0.56 -8.94
N SER A 16 -14.18 -1.48 -9.12
CA SER A 16 -15.22 -1.76 -8.12
C SER A 16 -14.63 -2.25 -6.79
N GLU A 17 -15.43 -2.20 -5.75
CA GLU A 17 -15.14 -2.77 -4.44
C GLU A 17 -14.73 -4.25 -4.52
N ALA A 18 -13.90 -4.68 -3.57
CA ALA A 18 -13.48 -6.06 -3.44
C ALA A 18 -14.67 -6.96 -3.10
N SER A 19 -14.69 -8.17 -3.65
CA SER A 19 -15.69 -9.16 -3.24
C SER A 19 -15.37 -9.73 -1.86
N GLN A 20 -16.38 -10.31 -1.22
CA GLN A 20 -16.21 -11.02 0.06
C GLN A 20 -15.11 -12.09 -0.01
N LYS A 21 -14.96 -12.76 -1.16
CA LYS A 21 -13.92 -13.79 -1.36
C LYS A 21 -12.52 -13.18 -1.38
N ASP A 22 -12.38 -11.99 -1.93
CA ASP A 22 -11.10 -11.29 -2.03
C ASP A 22 -10.65 -10.84 -0.64
N ILE A 23 -11.60 -10.33 0.17
CA ILE A 23 -11.40 -9.98 1.58
C ILE A 23 -10.98 -11.21 2.40
N GLU A 24 -11.65 -12.35 2.21
CA GLU A 24 -11.29 -13.60 2.90
C GLU A 24 -9.88 -14.07 2.53
N SER A 25 -9.53 -14.02 1.25
CA SER A 25 -8.24 -14.48 0.73
C SER A 25 -7.08 -13.61 1.25
N ILE A 26 -7.23 -12.28 1.26
CA ILE A 26 -6.18 -11.40 1.78
C ILE A 26 -6.02 -11.52 3.29
N LEU A 27 -7.11 -11.74 4.04
CA LEU A 27 -7.06 -11.96 5.49
C LEU A 27 -6.43 -13.31 5.85
N GLU A 28 -6.63 -14.35 5.03
CA GLU A 28 -5.95 -15.63 5.20
C GLU A 28 -4.44 -15.48 5.02
N ARG A 29 -3.99 -14.75 3.99
CA ARG A 29 -2.56 -14.53 3.70
C ARG A 29 -1.90 -13.57 4.68
N PHE A 30 -2.60 -12.48 5.02
CA PHE A 30 -2.10 -11.40 5.86
C PHE A 30 -3.10 -11.08 7.00
N PRO A 31 -3.18 -11.93 8.05
CA PRO A 31 -4.13 -11.74 9.15
C PRO A 31 -3.96 -10.44 9.96
N GLN A 32 -2.82 -9.76 9.78
CA GLN A 32 -2.49 -8.49 10.44
C GLN A 32 -2.61 -7.29 9.51
N ILE A 33 -3.23 -7.44 8.33
CA ILE A 33 -3.44 -6.32 7.42
C ILE A 33 -4.29 -5.24 8.13
N PRO A 34 -3.88 -3.96 8.08
CA PRO A 34 -4.61 -2.89 8.75
C PRO A 34 -6.04 -2.74 8.23
N SER A 35 -6.98 -2.45 9.14
CA SER A 35 -8.39 -2.22 8.77
C SER A 35 -8.56 -1.08 7.78
N GLU A 36 -7.65 -0.09 7.78
CA GLU A 36 -7.69 1.03 6.83
C GLU A 36 -7.54 0.58 5.38
N TYR A 37 -6.80 -0.51 5.12
CA TYR A 37 -6.77 -1.11 3.78
C TYR A 37 -8.10 -1.80 3.47
N LEU A 38 -8.68 -2.53 4.43
CA LEU A 38 -9.99 -3.17 4.28
C LEU A 38 -11.10 -2.13 3.99
N ASP A 39 -11.08 -1.02 4.72
CA ASP A 39 -12.01 0.10 4.53
C ASP A 39 -11.86 0.74 3.13
N LEU A 40 -10.65 0.76 2.58
CA LEU A 40 -10.40 1.25 1.22
C LEU A 40 -10.98 0.29 0.18
N ILE A 41 -10.65 -1.01 0.28
CA ILE A 41 -11.10 -2.01 -0.70
C ILE A 41 -12.60 -2.31 -0.63
N ASP A 42 -13.27 -2.01 0.48
CA ASP A 42 -14.74 -2.04 0.61
C ASP A 42 -15.40 -0.88 -0.15
N GLU A 43 -14.65 0.19 -0.46
CA GLU A 43 -15.13 1.31 -1.29
C GLU A 43 -14.75 1.14 -2.77
N VAL A 44 -13.48 0.86 -3.06
CA VAL A 44 -12.92 0.71 -4.41
C VAL A 44 -11.63 -0.11 -4.40
N THR A 45 -11.23 -0.68 -5.52
CA THR A 45 -9.95 -1.39 -5.68
C THR A 45 -9.15 -0.86 -6.86
N GLU A 46 -7.92 -1.38 -7.07
CA GLU A 46 -6.99 -0.94 -8.13
C GLU A 46 -6.98 0.59 -8.32
N ILE A 47 -6.83 1.31 -7.20
CA ILE A 47 -6.87 2.77 -7.23
C ILE A 47 -5.52 3.32 -7.66
N GLU A 48 -5.53 4.08 -8.74
CA GLU A 48 -4.37 4.82 -9.22
C GLU A 48 -4.53 6.30 -8.89
N LEU A 49 -3.49 6.87 -8.31
CA LEU A 49 -3.47 8.22 -7.76
C LEU A 49 -2.27 8.99 -8.30
N GLU A 50 -2.50 10.25 -8.62
CA GLU A 50 -1.43 11.24 -8.77
C GLU A 50 -1.31 12.05 -7.48
N TRP A 51 -0.10 12.15 -6.95
CA TRP A 51 0.24 12.92 -5.75
C TRP A 51 1.05 14.16 -6.13
N ASN A 52 0.51 15.34 -5.78
CA ASN A 52 1.08 16.66 -6.05
C ASN A 52 1.40 16.94 -7.53
N GLY A 53 0.76 16.24 -8.47
CA GLY A 53 1.01 16.43 -9.91
C GLY A 53 2.30 15.79 -10.43
N GLU A 54 2.99 14.99 -9.61
CA GLU A 54 4.34 14.51 -9.92
C GLU A 54 4.54 13.02 -9.65
N GLN A 55 3.95 12.50 -8.57
CA GLN A 55 4.22 11.14 -8.09
C GLN A 55 3.02 10.25 -8.35
N TYR A 56 3.27 9.08 -8.93
CA TYR A 56 2.26 8.06 -9.10
C TYR A 56 2.21 7.13 -7.88
N LEU A 57 1.01 6.77 -7.47
CA LEU A 57 0.73 5.83 -6.40
C LEU A 57 -0.39 4.91 -6.85
N ARG A 58 -0.21 3.60 -6.76
CA ARG A 58 -1.26 2.61 -6.96
C ARG A 58 -1.43 1.76 -5.73
N ILE A 59 -2.67 1.63 -5.25
CA ILE A 59 -3.04 0.65 -4.23
C ILE A 59 -3.81 -0.47 -4.91
N TRP A 60 -3.31 -1.69 -4.78
CA TRP A 60 -3.81 -2.84 -5.53
C TRP A 60 -5.13 -3.36 -4.98
N HIS A 61 -5.82 -4.11 -5.83
CA HIS A 61 -6.80 -5.11 -5.43
C HIS A 61 -6.13 -6.18 -4.54
N PRO A 62 -6.90 -6.83 -3.65
CA PRO A 62 -6.41 -8.00 -2.89
C PRO A 62 -5.63 -9.02 -3.71
N ASP A 63 -6.15 -9.43 -4.87
CA ASP A 63 -5.48 -10.38 -5.76
C ASP A 63 -4.11 -9.88 -6.21
N GLY A 64 -3.97 -8.59 -6.57
CA GLY A 64 -2.68 -7.99 -6.91
C GLY A 64 -1.68 -8.05 -5.76
N CYS A 65 -2.14 -7.87 -4.52
CA CYS A 65 -1.28 -8.04 -3.34
C CYS A 65 -0.74 -9.46 -3.21
N LEU A 66 -1.58 -10.47 -3.44
CA LEU A 66 -1.22 -11.89 -3.38
C LEU A 66 -0.25 -12.26 -4.51
N GLU A 67 -0.61 -11.90 -5.75
CA GLU A 67 0.19 -12.19 -6.95
C GLU A 67 1.58 -11.56 -6.87
N MET A 68 1.66 -10.29 -6.43
CA MET A 68 2.94 -9.58 -6.35
C MET A 68 3.81 -10.07 -5.19
N ASP A 69 3.20 -10.46 -4.06
CA ASP A 69 3.94 -11.11 -2.98
C ASP A 69 4.52 -12.46 -3.41
N GLU A 70 3.75 -13.29 -4.13
CA GLU A 70 4.22 -14.59 -4.64
C GLU A 70 5.27 -14.44 -5.73
N ALA A 71 5.11 -13.47 -6.65
CA ALA A 71 6.02 -13.28 -7.77
C ALA A 71 7.41 -12.78 -7.34
N TYR A 72 7.48 -12.00 -6.26
CA TYR A 72 8.70 -11.35 -5.78
C TYR A 72 9.16 -11.84 -4.40
N ASP A 73 8.47 -12.81 -3.81
CA ASP A 73 8.76 -13.35 -2.48
C ASP A 73 8.87 -12.26 -1.40
N ILE A 74 8.02 -11.23 -1.46
CA ILE A 74 8.17 -9.98 -0.68
C ILE A 74 8.17 -10.27 0.82
N SER A 75 7.16 -11.00 1.30
CA SER A 75 7.04 -11.37 2.70
C SER A 75 8.08 -12.40 3.17
N LEU A 76 8.78 -13.09 2.25
CA LEU A 76 9.93 -13.95 2.56
C LEU A 76 11.21 -13.14 2.72
N HIS A 77 11.43 -12.14 1.85
CA HIS A 77 12.55 -11.21 1.95
C HIS A 77 12.41 -10.26 3.13
N ILE A 78 11.21 -9.72 3.34
CA ILE A 78 10.88 -8.80 4.42
C ILE A 78 9.84 -9.45 5.31
N LYS A 79 10.31 -10.15 6.35
CA LYS A 79 9.45 -10.93 7.23
C LYS A 79 8.38 -10.03 7.90
N GLY A 80 7.12 -10.37 7.64
CA GLY A 80 5.96 -9.63 8.19
C GLY A 80 5.56 -8.41 7.37
N ALA A 81 6.18 -8.19 6.20
CA ALA A 81 5.69 -7.21 5.24
C ALA A 81 4.33 -7.63 4.68
N ILE A 82 3.49 -6.62 4.41
CA ILE A 82 2.18 -6.77 3.78
C ILE A 82 2.14 -5.84 2.58
N PRO A 83 2.42 -6.33 1.36
CA PRO A 83 2.41 -5.51 0.16
C PRO A 83 0.99 -5.13 -0.24
N ILE A 84 0.82 -3.87 -0.65
CA ILE A 84 -0.49 -3.28 -0.94
C ILE A 84 -0.51 -2.42 -2.21
N GLY A 85 0.63 -2.19 -2.85
CA GLY A 85 0.69 -1.21 -3.94
C GLY A 85 2.07 -0.98 -4.52
N ASP A 86 2.18 -0.03 -5.43
CA ASP A 86 3.45 0.42 -6.02
C ASP A 86 3.41 1.89 -6.43
N ASN A 87 4.55 2.43 -6.84
CA ASN A 87 4.68 3.82 -7.29
C ASN A 87 4.86 3.97 -8.82
N GLY A 88 4.60 2.92 -9.61
CA GLY A 88 4.81 2.90 -11.06
C GLY A 88 6.27 3.00 -11.53
N GLY A 89 7.19 3.33 -10.62
CA GLY A 89 8.62 3.53 -10.82
C GLY A 89 9.49 2.37 -10.34
N GLY A 90 8.91 1.18 -10.16
CA GLY A 90 9.62 -0.03 -9.77
C GLY A 90 9.85 -0.20 -8.26
N LYS A 91 9.10 0.52 -7.42
CA LYS A 91 9.08 0.29 -5.96
C LYS A 91 7.73 -0.23 -5.50
N VAL A 92 7.75 -1.21 -4.60
CA VAL A 92 6.56 -1.73 -3.92
C VAL A 92 6.28 -0.94 -2.66
N ILE A 93 5.00 -0.81 -2.34
CA ILE A 93 4.46 -0.21 -1.11
C ILE A 93 3.91 -1.31 -0.24
N PHE A 94 4.29 -1.29 1.03
CA PHE A 94 3.92 -2.34 1.97
C PHE A 94 3.89 -1.80 3.40
N TYR A 95 3.09 -2.45 4.23
CA TYR A 95 3.21 -2.29 5.67
C TYR A 95 4.38 -3.10 6.19
N MET A 96 5.18 -2.55 7.08
CA MET A 96 6.19 -3.27 7.84
C MET A 96 6.47 -2.58 9.18
N ASN A 97 7.20 -3.26 10.07
CA ASN A 97 7.83 -2.62 11.21
C ASN A 97 9.26 -2.22 10.85
N GLY A 98 9.46 -0.97 10.42
CA GLY A 98 10.76 -0.44 10.06
C GLY A 98 11.66 -0.16 11.26
N ILE A 99 12.96 -0.04 10.99
CA ILE A 99 14.00 0.08 12.02
C ILE A 99 13.87 1.40 12.78
N GLU A 100 13.63 2.51 12.07
CA GLU A 100 13.62 3.86 12.66
C GLU A 100 12.21 4.33 13.05
N ASN A 101 11.23 4.17 12.14
CA ASN A 101 9.89 4.74 12.29
C ASN A 101 8.85 3.73 12.80
N GLY A 102 9.25 2.48 13.07
CA GLY A 102 8.37 1.43 13.57
C GLY A 102 7.32 1.01 12.53
N TRP A 103 6.12 0.63 13.00
CA TRP A 103 5.04 0.21 12.12
C TRP A 103 4.54 1.35 11.22
N GLY A 104 4.42 1.07 9.91
CA GLY A 104 3.89 2.04 8.94
C GLY A 104 3.98 1.53 7.51
N LEU A 105 3.72 2.44 6.57
CA LEU A 105 3.90 2.27 5.13
C LEU A 105 5.32 2.62 4.71
N TYR A 106 5.90 1.76 3.88
CA TYR A 106 7.25 1.90 3.36
C TYR A 106 7.28 1.60 1.86
N LEU A 107 8.35 2.06 1.21
CA LEU A 107 8.68 1.86 -0.20
C LEU A 107 10.04 1.17 -0.34
N VAL A 108 10.15 0.14 -1.18
CA VAL A 108 11.44 -0.45 -1.53
C VAL A 108 11.44 -0.89 -2.98
N GLY A 109 12.62 -0.88 -3.63
CA GLY A 109 12.73 -1.30 -5.02
C GLY A 109 12.50 -2.80 -5.18
N PHE A 110 11.71 -3.22 -6.17
CA PHE A 110 11.54 -4.65 -6.49
C PHE A 110 12.88 -5.35 -6.79
N GLY A 111 13.85 -4.60 -7.33
CA GLY A 111 15.20 -5.13 -7.62
C GLY A 111 16.10 -5.34 -6.40
N ASN A 112 15.73 -4.80 -5.23
CA ASN A 112 16.45 -5.00 -3.98
C ASN A 112 15.49 -4.93 -2.77
N LEU A 113 14.82 -6.04 -2.46
CA LEU A 113 13.90 -6.16 -1.34
C LEU A 113 14.66 -6.31 0.00
N ASP A 114 15.30 -5.22 0.43
CA ASP A 114 16.02 -5.15 1.71
C ASP A 114 15.26 -4.25 2.70
N PRO A 115 14.90 -4.73 3.91
CA PRO A 115 14.25 -3.89 4.91
C PRO A 115 15.09 -2.70 5.38
N GLU A 116 16.43 -2.75 5.27
CA GLU A 116 17.31 -1.62 5.61
C GLU A 116 17.24 -0.48 4.58
N ASP A 117 16.89 -0.81 3.33
CA ASP A 117 16.71 0.15 2.25
C ASP A 117 15.27 0.69 2.16
N ALA A 118 14.37 0.21 3.04
CA ALA A 118 12.97 0.58 3.00
C ALA A 118 12.75 2.05 3.40
N GLU A 119 12.17 2.80 2.48
CA GLU A 119 11.89 4.21 2.60
C GLU A 119 10.54 4.45 3.28
N TYR A 120 10.54 5.04 4.48
CA TYR A 120 9.28 5.37 5.17
C TYR A 120 8.43 6.33 4.32
N LEU A 121 7.14 6.01 4.18
CA LEU A 121 6.15 6.79 3.44
C LEU A 121 5.18 7.51 4.38
N SER A 122 4.52 6.76 5.28
CA SER A 122 3.57 7.32 6.25
C SER A 122 3.23 6.30 7.34
N SER A 123 2.58 6.72 8.42
CA SER A 123 2.18 5.83 9.53
C SER A 123 0.99 4.94 9.16
N SER A 124 0.14 5.40 8.24
CA SER A 124 -1.03 4.64 7.77
C SER A 124 -1.56 5.15 6.44
N LEU A 125 -2.47 4.39 5.80
CA LEU A 125 -3.16 4.84 4.59
C LEU A 125 -4.01 6.09 4.85
N THR A 126 -4.66 6.22 6.00
CA THR A 126 -5.42 7.42 6.36
C THR A 126 -4.52 8.64 6.51
N ASP A 127 -3.35 8.49 7.14
CA ASP A 127 -2.42 9.61 7.29
C ASP A 127 -1.86 10.05 5.93
N LEU A 128 -1.52 9.10 5.06
CA LEU A 128 -1.09 9.35 3.69
C LEU A 128 -2.21 10.01 2.86
N LEU A 129 -3.33 9.30 2.67
CA LEU A 129 -4.35 9.64 1.69
C LEU A 129 -5.31 10.73 2.16
N CYS A 130 -5.66 10.78 3.45
CA CYS A 130 -6.70 11.69 3.94
C CYS A 130 -6.15 12.93 4.65
N LYS A 131 -5.00 12.80 5.32
CA LYS A 131 -4.40 13.92 6.06
C LYS A 131 -3.28 14.63 5.30
N GLY A 132 -2.76 14.02 4.23
CA GLY A 132 -1.61 14.55 3.50
C GLY A 132 -0.40 14.74 4.42
N ILE A 133 -0.23 13.84 5.39
CA ILE A 133 0.94 13.86 6.28
C ILE A 133 2.05 13.11 5.56
N ASP A 134 2.91 13.90 4.93
CA ASP A 134 4.07 13.47 4.18
C ASP A 134 5.17 12.91 5.11
N ARG A 135 6.17 12.29 4.48
CA ARG A 135 7.49 11.96 5.05
C ARG A 135 7.99 13.06 6.01
N PRO A 136 8.53 12.72 7.20
CA PRO A 136 9.42 13.64 7.87
C PRO A 136 10.58 13.96 6.93
N ALA A 137 10.80 15.25 6.68
CA ALA A 137 11.88 15.78 5.86
C ALA A 137 13.27 15.52 6.48
#